data_AF-A0A3P7I0Y8-F1
#
_entry.id   AF-A0A3P7I0Y8-F1
#
_cell.length_a   1.000
_cell.length_b   1.000
_cell.length_c   1.000
_cell.angle_alpha   90.00
_cell.angle_beta   90.00
_cell.angle_gamma   90.00
#
_symmetry.space_group_name_H-M   'P 1'
#
loop_
_entity.id
_entity.type
_entity.pdbx_description
1 polymer ?
#
loop_
_entity_poly.entity_id
_entity_poly.type
_entity_poly.pdbx_seq_one_letter_code
_entity_poly.pdbx_strand_id
1 'polypeptide(L)'
;MLLQCVFVRANPISNHALFVLILVSFANYRIDIKDEYDYIAKQGKQDMESWYKLKVSEVQGTANRAAMESNYQREEVKRMRDNIGDLRGKLGDLENKNALLEKEVQNLNYQLNDDQRQYEMALNDRDATLRRMREECQTLVAELQALLDTKQMLDAEIAIYRKMLEGEESRVGLRQMVEQVVKTHSLQQQEDTDSTRSVRGEVSTKTTFQRSAKGNVTIAECDPNGKFITLENTHRTKDENLGEHKLKRKLDKGREIVYTIPANTVLKAGRTMKIYARDQGGIHNPPDSLVFDGENTWGIGANVVTSLYNKEGEERATHTQKTIQTGI
;
A
#
# COMPACT_ATOMS: atom_id res chain seq x y z
N MET A 1 107.34 35.18 16.51
CA MET A 1 108.32 36.01 15.78
C MET A 1 108.98 36.93 16.79
N LEU A 2 110.21 36.59 17.18
CA LEU A 2 111.27 37.46 17.70
C LEU A 2 110.86 38.64 18.61
N LEU A 3 110.86 38.43 19.93
CA LEU A 3 111.31 39.48 20.86
C LEU A 3 112.81 39.67 20.62
N GLN A 4 113.15 40.50 19.63
CA GLN A 4 114.54 40.85 19.35
C GLN A 4 114.97 41.92 20.34
N CYS A 5 116.03 41.60 21.08
CA CYS A 5 116.74 42.40 22.06
C CYS A 5 116.83 43.90 21.69
N VAL A 6 116.22 44.75 22.52
CA VAL A 6 116.68 46.14 22.70
C VAL A 6 117.15 46.25 24.15
N PHE A 7 118.33 45.70 24.43
CA PHE A 7 119.07 45.97 25.67
C PHE A 7 120.18 46.97 25.32
N VAL A 8 119.78 48.19 24.94
CA VAL A 8 120.70 49.29 24.62
C VAL A 8 120.44 50.42 25.61
N ARG A 9 121.35 50.54 26.59
CA ARG A 9 121.56 51.66 27.56
C ARG A 9 120.30 52.29 28.16
N ALA A 10 119.80 51.72 29.26
CA ALA A 10 118.88 52.40 30.19
C ALA A 10 119.24 52.11 31.66
N ASN A 11 118.97 53.09 32.54
CA ASN A 11 119.19 53.09 33.99
C ASN A 11 118.67 51.79 34.67
N PRO A 12 119.36 51.18 35.66
CA PRO A 12 118.93 49.93 36.31
C PRO A 12 117.53 49.97 36.95
N ILE A 13 117.07 51.16 37.36
CA ILE A 13 115.71 51.39 37.89
C ILE A 13 114.64 51.25 36.80
N SER A 14 114.95 51.60 35.55
CA SER A 14 114.03 51.52 34.40
C SER A 14 113.80 50.07 33.95
N ASN A 15 114.85 49.23 33.96
CA ASN A 15 114.74 47.82 33.61
C ASN A 15 113.90 47.02 34.63
N HIS A 16 114.01 47.34 35.92
CA HIS A 16 113.20 46.69 36.96
C HIS A 16 111.73 47.12 36.87
N ALA A 17 111.45 48.39 36.55
CA ALA A 17 110.09 48.88 36.31
C ALA A 17 109.46 48.22 35.07
N LEU A 18 110.23 48.06 33.98
CA LEU A 18 109.78 47.36 32.78
C LEU A 18 109.48 45.87 33.05
N PHE A 19 110.33 45.19 33.83
CA PHE A 19 110.11 43.79 34.19
C PHE A 19 108.86 43.59 35.07
N VAL A 20 108.62 44.50 36.02
CA VAL A 20 107.40 44.48 36.85
C VAL A 20 106.15 44.76 36.01
N LEU A 21 106.19 45.71 35.08
CA LEU A 21 105.07 45.98 34.17
C LEU A 21 104.75 44.78 33.26
N ILE A 22 105.76 44.09 32.75
CA ILE A 22 105.58 42.87 31.96
C ILE A 22 104.96 41.76 32.81
N LEU A 23 105.43 41.54 34.04
CA LEU A 23 104.87 40.53 34.95
C LEU A 23 103.42 40.82 35.35
N VAL A 24 103.08 42.08 35.64
CA VAL A 24 101.70 42.51 35.94
C VAL A 24 100.81 42.34 34.71
N SER A 25 101.29 42.71 33.52
CA SER A 25 100.57 42.50 32.26
C SER A 25 100.32 41.01 31.98
N PHE A 26 101.33 40.16 32.22
CA PHE A 26 101.20 38.70 32.04
C PHE A 26 100.25 38.07 33.08
N ALA A 27 100.27 38.57 34.32
CA ALA A 27 99.36 38.14 35.38
C ALA A 27 97.90 38.54 35.07
N ASN A 28 97.67 39.77 34.60
CA ASN A 28 96.36 40.24 34.14
C ASN A 28 95.88 39.42 32.93
N TYR A 29 96.72 39.23 31.92
CA TYR A 29 96.40 38.41 30.76
C TYR A 29 96.03 36.97 31.13
N ARG A 30 96.68 36.38 32.14
CA ARG A 30 96.35 35.03 32.64
C ARG A 30 94.99 35.00 33.36
N ILE A 31 94.64 36.06 34.09
CA ILE A 31 93.33 36.21 34.73
C ILE A 31 92.26 36.39 33.66
N ASP A 32 92.49 37.28 32.68
CA ASP A 32 91.58 37.54 31.57
C ASP A 32 91.28 36.26 30.78
N ILE A 33 92.31 35.46 30.46
CA ILE A 33 92.13 34.16 29.81
C ILE A 33 91.26 33.24 30.66
N LYS A 34 91.51 33.17 31.98
CA LYS A 34 90.76 32.29 32.87
C LYS A 34 89.29 32.71 32.94
N ASP A 35 89.03 34.01 33.08
CA ASP A 35 87.68 34.55 33.15
C ASP A 35 86.93 34.33 31.82
N GLU A 36 87.63 34.44 30.68
CA GLU A 36 87.08 34.12 29.36
C GLU A 36 86.73 32.62 29.23
N TYR A 37 87.62 31.72 29.69
CA TYR A 37 87.33 30.29 29.73
C TYR A 37 86.16 29.94 30.67
N ASP A 38 86.13 30.53 31.87
CA ASP A 38 85.07 30.31 32.85
C ASP A 38 83.73 30.87 32.33
N TYR A 39 83.75 31.98 31.60
CA TYR A 39 82.58 32.53 30.89
C TYR A 39 82.08 31.58 29.80
N ILE A 40 82.96 31.11 28.91
CA ILE A 40 82.61 30.16 27.84
C ILE A 40 82.05 28.86 28.42
N ALA A 41 82.67 28.33 29.48
CA ALA A 41 82.21 27.10 30.15
C ALA A 41 80.83 27.29 30.79
N LYS A 42 80.59 28.43 31.45
CA LYS A 42 79.30 28.76 32.06
C LYS A 42 78.22 28.95 31.00
N GLN A 43 78.53 29.63 29.90
CA GLN A 43 77.62 29.85 28.78
C GLN A 43 77.26 28.51 28.11
N GLY A 44 78.25 27.68 27.80
CA GLY A 44 78.02 26.35 27.20
C GLY A 44 77.15 25.44 28.08
N LYS A 45 77.31 25.51 29.42
CA LYS A 45 76.44 24.81 30.36
C LYS A 45 75.00 25.34 30.31
N GLN A 46 74.81 26.66 30.32
CA GLN A 46 73.48 27.27 30.26
C GLN A 46 72.77 26.97 28.94
N ASP A 47 73.48 27.04 27.83
CA ASP A 47 72.95 26.74 26.50
C ASP A 47 72.54 25.26 26.42
N MET A 48 73.34 24.36 26.97
CA MET A 48 73.03 22.94 27.04
C MET A 48 71.82 22.65 27.94
N GLU A 49 71.75 23.24 29.13
CA GLU A 49 70.59 23.11 30.03
C GLU A 49 69.31 23.68 29.39
N SER A 50 69.39 24.84 28.73
CA SER A 50 68.28 25.46 28.01
C SER A 50 67.81 24.58 26.86
N TRP A 51 68.75 24.04 26.07
CA TRP A 51 68.47 23.12 24.98
C TRP A 51 67.80 21.83 25.48
N TYR A 52 68.31 21.22 26.56
CA TYR A 52 67.68 20.03 27.15
C TYR A 52 66.28 20.32 27.69
N LYS A 53 66.08 21.45 28.37
CA LYS A 53 64.75 21.87 28.85
C LYS A 53 63.77 22.04 27.69
N LEU A 54 64.20 22.69 26.61
CA LEU A 54 63.39 22.85 25.42
C LEU A 54 63.05 21.49 24.80
N LYS A 55 64.03 20.58 24.69
CA LYS A 55 63.82 19.27 24.07
C LYS A 55 62.92 18.36 24.90
N VAL A 56 63.04 18.39 26.22
CA VAL A 56 62.12 17.69 27.13
C VAL A 56 60.71 18.27 27.02
N SER A 57 60.56 19.59 26.99
CA SER A 57 59.27 20.25 26.81
C SER A 57 58.60 19.86 25.48
N GLU A 58 59.36 19.82 24.39
CA GLU A 58 58.88 19.40 23.08
C GLU A 58 58.41 17.94 23.08
N VAL A 59 59.21 17.03 23.64
CA VAL A 59 58.86 15.60 23.77
C VAL A 59 57.63 15.40 24.66
N GLN A 60 57.54 16.15 25.77
CA GLN A 60 56.35 16.11 26.63
C GLN A 60 55.12 16.65 25.90
N GLY A 61 55.28 17.71 25.11
CA GLY A 61 54.20 18.30 24.30
C GLY A 61 53.67 17.33 23.24
N THR A 62 54.56 16.61 22.54
CA THR A 62 54.16 15.60 21.55
C THR A 62 53.52 14.39 22.22
N ALA A 63 54.06 13.91 23.34
CA ALA A 63 53.47 12.82 24.12
C ALA A 63 52.06 13.16 24.64
N ASN A 64 51.88 14.38 25.18
CA ASN A 64 50.58 14.85 25.65
C ASN A 64 49.55 14.93 24.50
N ARG A 65 49.96 15.42 23.32
CA ARG A 65 49.09 15.50 22.16
C ARG A 65 48.68 14.11 21.67
N ALA A 66 49.62 13.18 21.59
CA ALA A 66 49.35 11.79 21.23
C ALA A 66 48.41 11.10 22.24
N ALA A 67 48.58 11.38 23.55
CA ALA A 67 47.70 10.85 24.59
C ALA A 67 46.26 11.40 24.47
N MET A 68 46.11 12.71 24.20
CA MET A 68 44.80 13.32 23.95
C MET A 68 44.10 12.71 22.72
N GLU A 69 44.83 12.54 21.63
CA GLU A 69 44.30 11.93 20.41
C GLU A 69 43.90 10.46 20.63
N SER A 70 44.71 9.69 21.35
CA SER A 70 44.38 8.31 21.72
C SER A 70 43.12 8.23 22.59
N ASN A 71 42.96 9.13 23.56
CA ASN A 71 41.77 9.19 24.40
C ASN A 71 40.53 9.54 23.57
N TYR A 72 40.63 10.51 22.66
CA TYR A 72 39.53 10.87 21.76
C TYR A 72 39.09 9.68 20.89
N GLN A 73 40.04 8.98 20.28
CA GLN A 73 39.75 7.77 19.49
C GLN A 73 39.09 6.68 20.35
N ARG A 74 39.54 6.50 21.60
CA ARG A 74 38.96 5.52 22.53
C ARG A 74 37.52 5.85 22.90
N GLU A 75 37.22 7.13 23.14
CA GLU A 75 35.85 7.60 23.41
C GLU A 75 34.95 7.43 22.19
N GLU A 76 35.46 7.71 21.00
CA GLU A 76 34.71 7.55 19.75
C GLU A 76 34.37 6.08 19.49
N VAL A 77 35.33 5.17 19.69
CA VAL A 77 35.08 3.72 19.59
C VAL A 77 34.04 3.27 20.61
N LYS A 78 34.05 3.83 21.83
CA LYS A 78 33.04 3.52 22.86
C LYS A 78 31.65 3.99 22.40
N ARG A 79 31.51 5.23 21.93
CA ARG A 79 30.25 5.76 21.39
C ARG A 79 29.70 4.90 20.26
N MET A 80 30.55 4.49 19.32
CA MET A 80 30.14 3.63 18.22
C MET A 80 29.67 2.25 18.71
N ARG A 81 30.32 1.65 19.71
CA ARG A 81 29.87 0.39 20.30
C ARG A 81 28.52 0.51 20.99
N ASP A 82 28.31 1.57 21.75
CA ASP A 82 27.04 1.83 22.44
C ASP A 82 25.91 1.98 21.40
N ASN A 83 26.14 2.76 20.34
CA ASN A 83 25.18 2.92 19.25
C ASN A 83 24.88 1.61 18.50
N ILE A 84 25.89 0.74 18.30
CA ILE A 84 25.66 -0.60 17.74
C ILE A 84 24.78 -1.44 18.66
N GLY A 85 24.96 -1.35 19.98
CA GLY A 85 24.11 -2.01 20.97
C GLY A 85 22.66 -1.55 20.87
N ASP A 86 22.44 -0.24 20.84
CA ASP A 86 21.10 0.36 20.71
C ASP A 86 20.40 -0.04 19.40
N LEU A 87 21.14 -0.02 18.28
CA LEU A 87 20.60 -0.43 16.98
C LEU A 87 20.26 -1.92 16.95
N ARG A 88 21.07 -2.78 17.58
CA ARG A 88 20.76 -4.21 17.72
C ARG A 88 19.52 -4.45 18.58
N GLY A 89 19.34 -3.69 19.66
CA GLY A 89 18.13 -3.73 20.48
C GLY A 89 16.88 -3.37 19.66
N LYS A 90 16.94 -2.23 18.96
CA LYS A 90 15.84 -1.79 18.07
C LYS A 90 15.54 -2.80 16.96
N LEU A 91 16.56 -3.45 16.40
CA LEU A 91 16.38 -4.50 15.41
C LEU A 91 15.61 -5.69 16.01
N GLY A 92 16.01 -6.16 17.19
CA GLY A 92 15.31 -7.25 17.89
C GLY A 92 13.86 -6.91 18.24
N ASP A 93 13.58 -5.69 18.67
CA ASP A 93 12.21 -5.22 18.94
C ASP A 93 11.35 -5.22 17.67
N LEU A 94 11.91 -4.77 16.55
CA LEU A 94 11.22 -4.77 15.25
C LEU A 94 10.99 -6.18 14.72
N GLU A 95 11.97 -7.08 14.87
CA GLU A 95 11.84 -8.50 14.50
C GLU A 95 10.72 -9.18 15.31
N ASN A 96 10.66 -8.95 16.62
CA ASN A 96 9.60 -9.47 17.48
C ASN A 96 8.23 -8.91 17.08
N LYS A 97 8.14 -7.61 16.80
CA LYS A 97 6.89 -6.99 16.33
C LYS A 97 6.45 -7.56 14.98
N ASN A 98 7.39 -7.80 14.07
CA ASN A 98 7.08 -8.38 12.77
C ASN A 98 6.56 -9.82 12.93
N ALA A 99 7.20 -10.65 13.76
CA ALA A 99 6.73 -12.01 14.05
C ALA A 99 5.31 -12.04 14.66
N LEU A 100 4.99 -11.08 15.54
CA LEU A 100 3.64 -10.94 16.10
C LEU A 100 2.61 -10.57 15.03
N LEU A 101 2.92 -9.61 14.17
CA LEU A 101 2.04 -9.19 13.08
C LEU A 101 1.82 -10.31 12.06
N GLU A 102 2.87 -11.06 11.71
CA GLU A 102 2.76 -12.22 10.82
C GLU A 102 1.82 -13.29 11.39
N LYS A 103 1.92 -13.57 12.70
CA LYS A 103 1.02 -14.49 13.40
C LYS A 103 -0.43 -13.99 13.41
N GLU A 104 -0.64 -12.69 13.62
CA GLU A 104 -1.97 -12.08 13.59
C GLU A 104 -2.60 -12.17 12.20
N VAL A 105 -1.83 -11.90 11.14
CA VAL A 105 -2.25 -12.07 9.75
C VAL A 105 -2.63 -13.53 9.47
N GLN A 106 -1.83 -14.50 9.93
CA GLN A 106 -2.16 -15.91 9.78
C GLN A 106 -3.48 -16.26 10.47
N ASN A 107 -3.67 -15.84 11.72
CA ASN A 107 -4.91 -16.08 12.47
C ASN A 107 -6.14 -15.47 11.78
N LEU A 108 -6.04 -14.22 11.32
CA LEU A 108 -7.13 -13.55 10.61
C LEU A 108 -7.45 -14.25 9.28
N ASN A 109 -6.45 -14.74 8.56
CA ASN A 109 -6.66 -15.52 7.35
C ASN A 109 -7.35 -16.85 7.66
N TYR A 110 -6.97 -17.56 8.72
CA TYR A 110 -7.65 -18.79 9.13
C TYR A 110 -9.12 -18.52 9.48
N GLN A 111 -9.39 -17.47 10.25
CA GLN A 111 -10.74 -17.08 10.61
C GLN A 111 -11.58 -16.72 9.37
N LEU A 112 -11.03 -15.91 8.46
CA LEU A 112 -11.72 -15.54 7.23
C LEU A 112 -12.07 -16.76 6.36
N ASN A 113 -11.15 -17.72 6.23
CA ASN A 113 -11.40 -18.94 5.47
C ASN A 113 -12.47 -19.83 6.12
N ASP A 114 -12.49 -19.90 7.45
CA ASP A 114 -13.51 -20.64 8.19
C ASP A 114 -14.89 -19.98 8.02
N ASP A 115 -14.97 -18.66 8.22
CA ASP A 115 -16.20 -17.89 8.03
C ASP A 115 -16.73 -18.04 6.59
N GLN A 116 -15.86 -17.96 5.58
CA GLN A 116 -16.23 -18.19 4.19
C GLN A 116 -16.85 -19.57 3.98
N ARG A 117 -16.23 -20.62 4.53
CA ARG A 117 -16.76 -21.99 4.45
C ARG A 117 -18.13 -22.08 5.13
N GLN A 118 -18.29 -21.47 6.31
CA GLN A 118 -19.56 -21.46 7.02
C GLN A 118 -20.66 -20.76 6.21
N TYR A 119 -20.37 -19.60 5.61
CA TYR A 119 -21.33 -18.88 4.78
C TYR A 119 -21.70 -19.65 3.51
N GLU A 120 -20.73 -20.27 2.84
CA GLU A 120 -21.01 -21.13 1.67
C GLU A 120 -21.90 -22.32 2.03
N MET A 121 -21.64 -22.98 3.17
CA MET A 121 -22.49 -24.06 3.66
C MET A 121 -23.92 -23.57 3.97
N ALA A 122 -24.06 -22.42 4.63
CA ALA A 122 -25.36 -21.84 4.93
C ALA A 122 -26.13 -21.45 3.67
N LEU A 123 -25.44 -20.89 2.67
CA LEU A 123 -26.03 -20.53 1.38
C LEU A 123 -26.55 -21.77 0.65
N ASN A 124 -25.74 -22.83 0.58
CA ASN A 124 -26.14 -24.10 -0.03
C ASN A 124 -27.37 -24.72 0.65
N ASP A 125 -27.45 -24.67 1.99
CA ASP A 125 -28.62 -25.15 2.73
C ASP A 125 -29.89 -24.33 2.41
N ARG A 126 -29.75 -23.00 2.32
CA ARG A 126 -30.86 -22.12 1.90
C ARG A 126 -31.29 -22.40 0.46
N ASP A 127 -30.37 -22.55 -0.47
CA ASP A 127 -30.68 -22.85 -1.87
C ASP A 127 -31.35 -24.22 -2.02
N ALA A 128 -30.89 -25.22 -1.26
CA ALA A 128 -31.55 -26.53 -1.21
C ALA A 128 -32.99 -26.43 -0.68
N THR A 129 -33.20 -25.62 0.35
CA THR A 129 -34.55 -25.36 0.91
C THR A 129 -35.44 -24.64 -0.09
N LEU A 130 -34.92 -23.63 -0.78
CA LEU A 130 -35.64 -22.90 -1.83
C LEU A 130 -36.03 -23.81 -3.00
N ARG A 131 -35.14 -24.74 -3.40
CA ARG A 131 -35.44 -25.74 -4.43
C ARG A 131 -36.60 -26.65 -4.00
N ARG A 132 -36.56 -27.21 -2.79
CA ARG A 132 -37.66 -28.03 -2.24
C ARG A 132 -38.99 -27.27 -2.21
N MET A 133 -39.00 -26.05 -1.70
CA MET A 133 -40.21 -25.22 -1.63
C MET A 133 -40.78 -24.91 -3.03
N ARG A 134 -39.91 -24.70 -4.03
CA ARG A 134 -40.35 -24.49 -5.42
C ARG A 134 -40.97 -25.74 -6.01
N GLU A 135 -40.37 -26.90 -5.78
CA GLU A 135 -40.91 -28.20 -6.21
C GLU A 135 -42.29 -28.44 -5.57
N GLU A 136 -42.42 -28.22 -4.26
CA GLU A 136 -43.69 -28.32 -3.53
C GLU A 136 -44.76 -27.37 -4.12
N CYS A 137 -44.41 -26.11 -4.39
CA CYS A 137 -45.32 -25.16 -5.04
C CYS A 137 -45.75 -25.64 -6.44
N GLN A 138 -44.84 -26.21 -7.24
CA GLN A 138 -45.17 -26.74 -8.57
C GLN A 138 -46.13 -27.93 -8.47
N THR A 139 -45.89 -28.84 -7.52
CA THR A 139 -46.81 -29.95 -7.24
C THR A 139 -48.20 -29.43 -6.87
N LEU A 140 -48.27 -28.45 -5.96
CA LEU A 140 -49.55 -27.87 -5.52
C LEU A 140 -50.30 -27.19 -6.67
N VAL A 141 -49.59 -26.49 -7.56
CA VAL A 141 -50.20 -25.90 -8.77
C VAL A 141 -50.78 -26.98 -9.69
N ALA A 142 -50.06 -28.08 -9.90
CA ALA A 142 -50.55 -29.19 -10.72
C ALA A 142 -51.79 -29.86 -10.10
N GLU A 143 -51.80 -30.06 -8.77
CA GLU A 143 -52.95 -30.59 -8.05
C GLU A 143 -54.17 -29.66 -8.14
N LEU A 144 -53.97 -28.36 -7.98
CA LEU A 144 -55.03 -27.36 -8.13
C LEU A 144 -55.59 -27.31 -9.56
N GLN A 145 -54.73 -27.45 -10.57
CA GLN A 145 -55.18 -27.50 -11.97
C GLN A 145 -56.03 -28.74 -12.23
N ALA A 146 -55.60 -29.93 -11.78
CA ALA A 146 -56.37 -31.16 -11.92
C ALA A 146 -57.74 -31.08 -11.23
N LEU A 147 -57.79 -30.44 -10.05
CA LEU A 147 -59.04 -30.20 -9.34
C LEU A 147 -59.94 -29.21 -10.08
N LEU A 148 -59.37 -28.14 -10.66
CA LEU A 148 -60.09 -27.17 -11.48
C LEU A 148 -60.71 -27.83 -12.71
N ASP A 149 -59.95 -28.67 -13.42
CA ASP A 149 -60.43 -29.41 -14.59
C ASP A 149 -61.61 -30.32 -14.22
N THR A 150 -61.50 -31.04 -13.10
CA THR A 150 -62.59 -31.88 -12.55
C THR A 150 -63.83 -31.03 -12.24
N LYS A 151 -63.65 -29.85 -11.63
CA LYS A 151 -64.74 -28.93 -11.33
C LYS A 151 -65.42 -28.43 -12.60
N GLN A 152 -64.66 -28.08 -13.64
CA GLN A 152 -65.21 -27.64 -14.92
C GLN A 152 -66.03 -28.76 -15.59
N MET A 153 -65.55 -30.01 -15.52
CA MET A 153 -66.29 -31.18 -16.00
C MET A 153 -67.63 -31.33 -15.27
N LEU A 154 -67.63 -31.23 -13.94
CA LEU A 154 -68.86 -31.32 -13.15
C LEU A 154 -69.85 -30.17 -13.44
N ASP A 155 -69.35 -28.94 -13.60
CA ASP A 155 -70.20 -27.79 -13.98
C ASP A 155 -70.85 -28.01 -15.35
N ALA A 156 -70.10 -28.55 -16.32
CA ALA A 156 -70.62 -28.91 -17.63
C ALA A 156 -71.71 -29.98 -17.54
N GLU A 157 -71.51 -31.04 -16.75
CA GLU A 157 -72.52 -32.06 -16.50
C GLU A 157 -73.79 -31.45 -15.88
N ILE A 158 -73.66 -30.62 -14.86
CA ILE A 158 -74.79 -29.94 -14.20
C ILE A 158 -75.55 -29.05 -15.21
N ALA A 159 -74.85 -28.32 -16.08
CA ALA A 159 -75.46 -27.50 -17.11
C ALA A 159 -76.28 -28.33 -18.11
N ILE A 160 -75.76 -29.50 -18.51
CA ILE A 160 -76.48 -30.46 -19.36
C ILE A 160 -77.73 -30.97 -18.65
N TYR A 161 -77.61 -31.39 -17.38
CA TYR A 161 -78.75 -31.87 -16.59
C TYR A 161 -79.83 -30.80 -16.44
N ARG A 162 -79.46 -29.54 -16.14
CA ARG A 162 -80.41 -28.41 -16.07
C ARG A 162 -81.16 -28.21 -17.39
N LYS A 163 -80.45 -28.21 -18.53
CA LYS A 163 -81.10 -28.07 -19.84
C LYS A 163 -82.01 -29.25 -20.22
N MET A 164 -81.66 -30.47 -19.82
CA MET A 164 -82.50 -31.64 -20.04
C MET A 164 -83.81 -31.55 -19.26
N LEU A 165 -83.78 -30.95 -18.06
CA LEU A 165 -84.96 -30.68 -17.24
C LEU A 165 -85.76 -29.46 -17.73
N GLU A 166 -85.10 -28.44 -18.27
CA GLU A 166 -85.74 -27.24 -18.84
C GLU A 166 -86.36 -27.47 -20.22
N GLY A 167 -86.01 -28.56 -20.92
CA GLY A 167 -86.42 -28.83 -22.30
C GLY A 167 -86.98 -30.23 -22.53
N GLU A 168 -88.22 -30.49 -22.12
CA GLU A 168 -88.99 -31.64 -22.62
C GLU A 168 -89.45 -31.47 -24.09
N GLU A 169 -89.31 -30.29 -24.74
CA GLU A 169 -89.91 -30.03 -26.06
C GLU A 169 -88.95 -29.93 -27.27
N SER A 170 -87.62 -30.11 -27.15
CA SER A 170 -86.75 -30.09 -28.35
C SER A 170 -85.46 -30.92 -28.25
N ARG A 171 -85.58 -32.19 -28.63
CA ARG A 171 -84.49 -33.19 -28.62
C ARG A 171 -83.32 -32.90 -29.59
N VAL A 172 -83.51 -32.00 -30.56
CA VAL A 172 -82.51 -31.74 -31.63
C VAL A 172 -81.40 -30.78 -31.18
N GLY A 173 -81.71 -29.80 -30.32
CA GLY A 173 -80.71 -28.83 -29.82
C GLY A 173 -79.74 -29.41 -28.78
N LEU A 174 -80.13 -30.50 -28.10
CA LEU A 174 -79.36 -31.10 -27.01
C LEU A 174 -78.09 -31.81 -27.53
N ARG A 175 -78.16 -32.47 -28.69
CA ARG A 175 -77.05 -33.24 -29.28
C ARG A 175 -75.91 -32.32 -29.75
N GLN A 176 -76.25 -31.19 -30.36
CA GLN A 176 -75.27 -30.26 -30.94
C GLN A 176 -74.47 -29.51 -29.86
N MET A 177 -75.04 -29.35 -28.66
CA MET A 177 -74.43 -28.62 -27.56
C MET A 177 -73.48 -29.51 -26.74
N VAL A 178 -73.87 -30.78 -26.50
CA VAL A 178 -72.95 -31.78 -25.91
C VAL A 178 -71.70 -31.91 -26.78
N GLU A 179 -71.85 -31.86 -28.11
CA GLU A 179 -70.72 -31.90 -29.04
C GLU A 179 -69.82 -30.64 -28.96
N GLN A 180 -70.40 -29.45 -28.72
CA GLN A 180 -69.61 -28.22 -28.54
C GLN A 180 -68.82 -28.21 -27.22
N VAL A 181 -69.41 -28.68 -26.11
CA VAL A 181 -68.74 -28.71 -24.80
C VAL A 181 -67.59 -29.74 -24.79
N VAL A 182 -67.78 -30.89 -25.44
CA VAL A 182 -66.73 -31.90 -25.65
C VAL A 182 -65.61 -31.34 -26.55
N LYS A 183 -65.94 -30.55 -27.59
CA LYS A 183 -64.94 -29.89 -28.45
C LYS A 183 -64.15 -28.81 -27.72
N THR A 184 -64.77 -28.00 -26.86
CA THR A 184 -64.05 -27.00 -26.06
C THR A 184 -63.09 -27.63 -25.06
N HIS A 185 -63.45 -28.77 -24.43
CA HIS A 185 -62.51 -29.47 -23.53
C HIS A 185 -61.38 -30.19 -24.26
N SER A 186 -61.59 -30.62 -25.51
CA SER A 186 -60.56 -31.28 -26.32
C SER A 186 -59.48 -30.31 -26.80
N LEU A 187 -59.77 -29.01 -26.88
CA LEU A 187 -58.82 -27.96 -27.30
C LEU A 187 -57.92 -27.46 -26.16
N GLN A 188 -58.38 -27.53 -24.90
CA GLN A 188 -57.59 -27.09 -23.75
C GLN A 188 -56.43 -28.05 -23.39
N GLN A 189 -56.49 -29.33 -23.76
CA GLN A 189 -55.42 -30.30 -23.48
C GLN A 189 -54.18 -30.15 -24.39
N GLN A 190 -54.22 -29.30 -25.42
CA GLN A 190 -53.19 -29.27 -26.46
C GLN A 190 -52.25 -28.04 -26.40
N GLU A 191 -52.51 -27.04 -25.55
CA GLU A 191 -51.66 -25.84 -25.46
C GLU A 191 -50.71 -25.77 -24.25
N ASP A 192 -50.80 -26.67 -23.27
CA ASP A 192 -49.96 -26.60 -22.05
C ASP A 192 -48.74 -27.55 -22.01
N THR A 193 -48.41 -28.24 -23.10
CA THR A 193 -47.26 -29.17 -23.13
C THR A 193 -45.96 -28.64 -23.75
N ASP A 194 -45.90 -27.39 -24.22
CA ASP A 194 -44.69 -26.87 -24.91
C ASP A 194 -43.94 -25.74 -24.18
N SER A 195 -44.32 -25.40 -22.95
CA SER A 195 -43.61 -24.37 -22.16
C SER A 195 -42.60 -24.94 -21.14
N THR A 196 -42.37 -26.25 -21.11
CA THR A 196 -41.45 -26.87 -20.13
C THR A 196 -40.39 -27.76 -20.79
N ARG A 197 -39.74 -27.25 -21.84
CA ARG A 197 -38.47 -27.79 -22.32
C ARG A 197 -37.45 -26.68 -22.56
N SER A 198 -37.06 -26.02 -21.48
CA SER A 198 -35.69 -25.49 -21.38
C SER A 198 -34.95 -26.22 -20.27
N VAL A 199 -34.52 -27.46 -20.54
CA VAL A 199 -33.31 -27.98 -19.88
C VAL A 199 -32.14 -27.26 -20.56
N ARG A 200 -32.01 -25.96 -20.28
CA ARG A 200 -30.78 -25.22 -20.53
C ARG A 200 -29.91 -25.58 -19.36
N GLY A 201 -28.86 -26.38 -19.58
CA GLY A 201 -27.91 -26.76 -18.54
C GLY A 201 -27.60 -25.55 -17.67
N GLU A 202 -27.65 -25.72 -16.35
CA GLU A 202 -27.30 -24.67 -15.38
C GLU A 202 -25.83 -24.29 -15.63
N VAL A 203 -25.60 -23.30 -16.49
CA VAL A 203 -24.27 -22.72 -16.68
C VAL A 203 -23.98 -21.93 -15.42
N SER A 204 -23.24 -22.53 -14.49
CA SER A 204 -22.81 -21.86 -13.28
C SER A 204 -21.87 -20.72 -13.66
N THR A 205 -22.34 -19.49 -13.45
CA THR A 205 -21.64 -18.25 -13.79
C THR A 205 -20.96 -17.72 -12.53
N LYS A 206 -19.64 -17.87 -12.43
CA LYS A 206 -18.86 -17.35 -11.30
C LYS A 206 -18.19 -16.05 -11.68
N THR A 207 -18.61 -14.95 -11.08
CA THR A 207 -17.96 -13.64 -11.21
C THR A 207 -17.04 -13.39 -10.03
N THR A 208 -15.77 -13.09 -10.29
CA THR A 208 -14.76 -12.77 -9.28
C THR A 208 -14.31 -11.32 -9.42
N PHE A 209 -14.02 -10.69 -8.29
CA PHE A 209 -13.65 -9.29 -8.19
C PHE A 209 -12.33 -9.16 -7.44
N GLN A 210 -11.35 -8.53 -8.06
CA GLN A 210 -10.08 -8.16 -7.44
C GLN A 210 -9.96 -6.64 -7.39
N ARG A 211 -9.46 -6.10 -6.28
CA ARG A 211 -9.33 -4.65 -6.04
C ARG A 211 -7.95 -4.36 -5.48
N SER A 212 -7.34 -3.26 -5.90
CA SER A 212 -6.08 -2.76 -5.36
C SER A 212 -6.10 -1.24 -5.35
N ALA A 213 -5.45 -0.62 -4.37
CA ALA A 213 -5.28 0.82 -4.31
C ALA A 213 -3.90 1.19 -3.76
N LYS A 214 -3.38 2.30 -4.26
CA LYS A 214 -2.16 2.97 -3.83
C LYS A 214 -2.57 4.32 -3.26
N GLY A 215 -2.66 4.39 -1.94
CA GLY A 215 -3.09 5.59 -1.19
C GLY A 215 -4.57 5.55 -0.80
N ASN A 216 -5.13 6.74 -0.58
CA ASN A 216 -6.39 6.91 0.17
C ASN A 216 -7.67 6.61 -0.63
N VAL A 217 -7.59 6.54 -1.96
CA VAL A 217 -8.75 6.45 -2.85
C VAL A 217 -8.82 5.07 -3.47
N THR A 218 -9.97 4.42 -3.36
CA THR A 218 -10.25 3.08 -3.89
C THR A 218 -11.40 3.12 -4.90
N ILE A 219 -11.50 2.08 -5.72
CA ILE A 219 -12.70 1.80 -6.53
C ILE A 219 -13.57 0.83 -5.73
N ALA A 220 -14.59 1.37 -5.07
CA ALA A 220 -15.47 0.66 -4.14
C ALA A 220 -16.52 -0.21 -4.84
N GLU A 221 -16.90 0.13 -6.08
CA GLU A 221 -17.84 -0.68 -6.85
C GLU A 221 -17.78 -0.34 -8.33
N CYS A 222 -17.93 -1.34 -9.19
CA CYS A 222 -18.30 -1.15 -10.58
C CYS A 222 -19.59 -1.94 -10.81
N ASP A 223 -20.65 -1.26 -11.26
CA ASP A 223 -21.92 -1.92 -11.54
C ASP A 223 -21.74 -2.95 -12.68
N PRO A 224 -22.14 -4.23 -12.50
CA PRO A 224 -21.98 -5.26 -13.52
C PRO A 224 -22.72 -4.98 -14.83
N ASN A 225 -23.79 -4.17 -14.78
CA ASN A 225 -24.53 -3.73 -15.96
C ASN A 225 -23.97 -2.44 -16.57
N GLY A 226 -22.82 -1.95 -16.07
CA GLY A 226 -22.14 -0.77 -16.59
C GLY A 226 -22.89 0.53 -16.28
N LYS A 227 -23.74 0.58 -15.25
CA LYS A 227 -24.51 1.80 -14.92
C LYS A 227 -23.67 2.89 -14.27
N PHE A 228 -22.80 2.52 -13.33
CA PHE A 228 -21.98 3.46 -12.59
C PHE A 228 -20.69 2.83 -12.07
N ILE A 229 -19.76 3.70 -11.68
CA ILE A 229 -18.54 3.36 -10.94
C ILE A 229 -18.53 4.18 -9.65
N THR A 230 -18.23 3.56 -8.52
CA THR A 230 -18.15 4.20 -7.21
C THR A 230 -16.70 4.31 -6.78
N LEU A 231 -16.27 5.54 -6.48
CA LEU A 231 -14.99 5.82 -5.82
C LEU A 231 -15.22 6.06 -4.33
N GLU A 232 -14.25 5.66 -3.52
CA GLU A 232 -14.30 5.85 -2.06
C GLU A 232 -12.98 6.43 -1.56
N ASN A 233 -13.07 7.42 -0.68
CA ASN A 233 -11.93 7.88 0.09
C ASN A 233 -11.93 7.16 1.45
N THR A 234 -11.02 6.21 1.59
CA THR A 234 -10.86 5.36 2.78
C THR A 234 -10.15 6.07 3.94
N HIS A 235 -9.62 7.28 3.72
CA HIS A 235 -8.97 8.03 4.78
C HIS A 235 -10.00 8.67 5.72
N ARG A 236 -9.74 8.65 7.03
CA ARG A 236 -10.71 9.06 8.06
C ARG A 236 -10.90 10.58 8.18
N THR A 237 -9.88 11.37 7.87
CA THR A 237 -9.88 12.82 8.15
C THR A 237 -9.31 13.70 7.04
N LYS A 238 -8.86 13.11 5.93
CA LYS A 238 -8.15 13.83 4.86
C LYS A 238 -8.99 13.77 3.61
N ASP A 239 -9.38 14.94 3.14
CA ASP A 239 -10.05 15.09 1.86
C ASP A 239 -9.04 14.90 0.72
N GLU A 240 -9.47 14.21 -0.34
CA GLU A 240 -8.62 13.91 -1.49
C GLU A 240 -9.13 14.67 -2.71
N ASN A 241 -8.24 15.42 -3.37
CA ASN A 241 -8.57 16.13 -4.59
C ASN A 241 -8.45 15.17 -5.78
N LEU A 242 -9.59 14.88 -6.41
CA LEU A 242 -9.71 14.01 -7.58
C LEU A 242 -9.78 14.79 -8.90
N GLY A 243 -9.58 16.11 -8.85
CA GLY A 243 -9.51 16.94 -10.05
C GLY A 243 -8.58 16.36 -11.10
N GLU A 244 -9.08 16.29 -12.34
CA GLU A 244 -8.34 15.82 -13.53
C GLU A 244 -7.86 14.37 -13.48
N HIS A 245 -8.23 13.61 -12.44
CA HIS A 245 -7.98 12.18 -12.40
C HIS A 245 -8.76 11.48 -13.50
N LYS A 246 -8.20 10.40 -14.03
CA LYS A 246 -8.80 9.66 -15.15
C LYS A 246 -9.23 8.27 -14.71
N LEU A 247 -10.49 7.94 -14.98
CA LEU A 247 -10.96 6.57 -14.96
C LEU A 247 -10.80 5.97 -16.34
N LYS A 248 -10.09 4.84 -16.43
CA LYS A 248 -9.96 4.04 -17.65
C LYS A 248 -10.57 2.67 -17.42
N ARG A 249 -11.52 2.28 -18.26
CA ARG A 249 -12.20 0.98 -18.19
C ARG A 249 -11.97 0.21 -19.47
N LYS A 250 -11.18 -0.87 -19.39
CA LYS A 250 -10.86 -1.78 -20.50
C LYS A 250 -11.79 -2.99 -20.46
N LEU A 251 -12.49 -3.23 -21.57
CA LEU A 251 -13.44 -4.33 -21.77
C LEU A 251 -12.80 -5.45 -22.62
N ASP A 252 -13.43 -6.63 -22.67
CA ASP A 252 -12.91 -7.84 -23.35
C ASP A 252 -12.46 -7.62 -24.80
N LYS A 253 -13.18 -6.81 -25.57
CA LYS A 253 -12.93 -6.61 -27.01
C LYS A 253 -11.91 -5.51 -27.32
N GLY A 254 -11.13 -5.10 -26.32
CA GLY A 254 -10.16 -4.01 -26.45
C GLY A 254 -10.77 -2.61 -26.47
N ARG A 255 -12.10 -2.48 -26.32
CA ARG A 255 -12.75 -1.17 -26.13
C ARG A 255 -12.32 -0.60 -24.78
N GLU A 256 -11.79 0.62 -24.81
CA GLU A 256 -11.40 1.38 -23.61
C GLU A 256 -12.29 2.62 -23.49
N ILE A 257 -12.91 2.79 -22.33
CA ILE A 257 -13.70 3.96 -21.98
C ILE A 257 -12.86 4.81 -21.02
N VAL A 258 -12.69 6.09 -21.34
CA VAL A 258 -11.91 7.03 -20.52
C VAL A 258 -12.78 8.19 -20.10
N TYR A 259 -12.82 8.45 -18.79
CA TYR A 259 -13.50 9.58 -18.19
C TYR A 259 -12.51 10.43 -17.40
N THR A 260 -12.58 11.75 -17.54
CA THR A 260 -11.77 12.68 -16.76
C THR A 260 -12.67 13.35 -15.72
N ILE A 261 -12.27 13.25 -14.45
CA ILE A 261 -13.00 13.85 -13.33
C ILE A 261 -12.84 15.39 -13.41
N PRO A 262 -13.91 16.18 -13.21
CA PRO A 262 -13.85 17.64 -13.25
C PRO A 262 -12.82 18.21 -12.26
N ALA A 263 -12.09 19.26 -12.67
CA ALA A 263 -10.93 19.80 -11.93
C ALA A 263 -11.20 20.20 -10.47
N ASN A 264 -12.45 20.57 -10.14
CA ASN A 264 -12.82 21.02 -8.79
C ASN A 264 -13.44 19.92 -7.92
N THR A 265 -13.22 18.66 -8.25
CA THR A 265 -13.83 17.52 -7.53
C THR A 265 -12.99 17.12 -6.32
N VAL A 266 -13.53 17.35 -5.12
CA VAL A 266 -12.91 16.93 -3.86
C VAL A 266 -13.76 15.84 -3.21
N LEU A 267 -13.16 14.66 -2.98
CA LEU A 267 -13.79 13.56 -2.29
C LEU A 267 -13.44 13.62 -0.81
N LYS A 268 -14.46 13.96 -0.01
CA LYS A 268 -14.30 14.10 1.44
C LYS A 268 -13.87 12.80 2.11
N ALA A 269 -13.19 12.93 3.24
CA ALA A 269 -12.75 11.81 4.06
C ALA A 269 -13.92 10.86 4.43
N GLY A 270 -13.71 9.55 4.25
CA GLY A 270 -14.71 8.53 4.55
C GLY A 270 -15.97 8.56 3.67
N ARG A 271 -15.96 9.32 2.57
CA ARG A 271 -17.12 9.45 1.66
C ARG A 271 -16.88 8.72 0.35
N THR A 272 -17.99 8.44 -0.32
CA THR A 272 -18.05 7.82 -1.64
C THR A 272 -18.63 8.79 -2.67
N MET A 273 -18.16 8.70 -3.90
CA MET A 273 -18.74 9.41 -5.05
C MET A 273 -19.10 8.41 -6.14
N LYS A 274 -20.32 8.51 -6.68
CA LYS A 274 -20.78 7.68 -7.80
C LYS A 274 -20.70 8.43 -9.12
N ILE A 275 -20.19 7.77 -10.14
CA ILE A 275 -20.06 8.32 -11.49
C ILE A 275 -20.92 7.47 -12.41
N TYR A 276 -22.09 7.99 -12.75
CA TYR A 276 -23.07 7.31 -13.59
C TYR A 276 -22.74 7.50 -15.07
N ALA A 277 -23.00 6.51 -15.89
CA ALA A 277 -23.07 6.73 -17.33
C ALA A 277 -24.34 7.52 -17.68
N ARG A 278 -24.35 8.18 -18.85
CA ARG A 278 -25.48 8.96 -19.33
C ARG A 278 -26.76 8.11 -19.37
N ASP A 279 -27.88 8.69 -18.95
CA ASP A 279 -29.22 8.07 -18.99
C ASP A 279 -29.41 6.80 -18.15
N GLN A 280 -28.49 6.46 -17.24
CA GLN A 280 -28.60 5.28 -16.35
C GLN A 280 -29.27 5.58 -15.00
N GLY A 281 -30.08 6.66 -14.93
CA GLY A 281 -30.80 7.06 -13.72
C GLY A 281 -29.97 7.78 -12.66
N GLY A 282 -28.74 8.18 -13.00
CA GLY A 282 -27.88 8.99 -12.12
C GLY A 282 -28.26 10.46 -12.13
N ILE A 283 -28.26 11.09 -10.95
CA ILE A 283 -28.41 12.55 -10.81
C ILE A 283 -27.02 13.18 -10.76
N HIS A 284 -26.78 14.22 -11.55
CA HIS A 284 -25.55 15.01 -11.47
C HIS A 284 -25.61 15.95 -10.26
N ASN A 285 -24.95 15.59 -9.16
CA ASN A 285 -24.90 16.36 -7.92
C ASN A 285 -23.48 16.34 -7.31
N PRO A 286 -22.53 17.11 -7.89
CA PRO A 286 -21.16 17.14 -7.39
C PRO A 286 -21.09 17.67 -5.94
N PRO A 287 -20.22 17.12 -5.08
CA PRO A 287 -19.23 16.08 -5.36
C PRO A 287 -19.74 14.64 -5.13
N ASP A 288 -20.97 14.45 -4.66
CA ASP A 288 -21.48 13.13 -4.25
C ASP A 288 -21.80 12.22 -5.45
N SER A 289 -22.26 12.81 -6.55
CA SER A 289 -22.50 12.08 -7.79
C SER A 289 -22.17 12.90 -9.03
N LEU A 290 -21.56 12.23 -10.00
CA LEU A 290 -21.25 12.76 -11.32
C LEU A 290 -21.97 11.94 -12.38
N VAL A 291 -22.17 12.56 -13.54
CA VAL A 291 -22.69 11.90 -14.73
C VAL A 291 -21.63 12.05 -15.82
N PHE A 292 -21.28 10.93 -16.44
CA PHE A 292 -20.40 10.87 -17.58
C PHE A 292 -21.22 11.06 -18.85
N ASP A 293 -21.26 12.31 -19.31
CA ASP A 293 -22.00 12.69 -20.52
C ASP A 293 -21.35 12.22 -21.82
N GLY A 294 -20.28 11.42 -21.82
CA GLY A 294 -19.65 10.91 -23.06
C GLY A 294 -20.19 9.55 -23.51
N GLU A 295 -20.67 8.73 -22.58
CA GLU A 295 -21.10 7.35 -22.84
C GLU A 295 -22.40 7.04 -22.10
N ASN A 296 -23.30 6.28 -22.72
CA ASN A 296 -24.54 5.83 -22.10
C ASN A 296 -24.37 4.54 -21.25
N THR A 297 -23.17 3.97 -21.23
CA THR A 297 -22.79 2.83 -20.38
C THR A 297 -21.28 2.82 -20.14
N TRP A 298 -20.86 2.37 -18.96
CA TRP A 298 -19.46 2.01 -18.66
C TRP A 298 -19.04 0.68 -19.29
N GLY A 299 -19.94 0.01 -20.01
CA GLY A 299 -19.67 -1.23 -20.70
C GLY A 299 -19.72 -2.47 -19.80
N ILE A 300 -20.15 -3.56 -20.43
CA ILE A 300 -20.39 -4.87 -19.82
C ILE A 300 -19.42 -5.85 -20.47
N GLY A 301 -18.80 -6.72 -19.67
CA GLY A 301 -17.85 -7.72 -20.13
C GLY A 301 -17.62 -8.83 -19.10
N ALA A 302 -17.04 -9.93 -19.56
CA ALA A 302 -16.57 -11.04 -18.73
C ALA A 302 -15.25 -10.68 -18.05
N ASN A 303 -14.27 -10.13 -18.77
CA ASN A 303 -13.01 -9.64 -18.20
C ASN A 303 -12.94 -8.12 -18.36
N VAL A 304 -13.13 -7.43 -17.25
CA VAL A 304 -13.14 -5.96 -17.23
C VAL A 304 -12.12 -5.45 -16.22
N VAL A 305 -11.30 -4.49 -16.63
CA VAL A 305 -10.34 -3.83 -15.76
C VAL A 305 -10.67 -2.34 -15.73
N THR A 306 -10.92 -1.81 -14.54
CA THR A 306 -11.14 -0.38 -14.31
C THR A 306 -9.99 0.15 -13.47
N SER A 307 -9.27 1.14 -13.99
CA SER A 307 -8.12 1.76 -13.32
C SER A 307 -8.36 3.27 -13.15
N LEU A 308 -8.00 3.79 -11.99
CA LEU A 308 -7.97 5.21 -11.67
C LEU A 308 -6.53 5.72 -11.77
N TYR A 309 -6.31 6.78 -12.54
CA TYR A 309 -5.03 7.46 -12.69
C TYR A 309 -5.10 8.87 -12.11
N ASN A 310 -4.04 9.32 -11.44
CA ASN A 310 -3.92 10.73 -11.04
C ASN A 310 -3.59 11.64 -12.23
N LYS A 311 -3.53 12.95 -11.98
CA LYS A 311 -3.20 13.95 -13.01
C LYS A 311 -1.79 13.76 -13.58
N GLU A 312 -0.89 13.17 -12.81
CA GLU A 312 0.47 12.82 -13.23
C GLU A 312 0.54 11.53 -14.09
N GLY A 313 -0.55 10.78 -14.21
CA GLY A 313 -0.63 9.55 -15.00
C GLY A 313 -0.22 8.27 -14.24
N GLU A 314 -0.04 8.34 -12.92
CA GLU A 314 0.22 7.19 -12.07
C GLU A 314 -1.08 6.45 -11.71
N GLU A 315 -1.03 5.11 -11.75
CA GLU A 315 -2.17 4.27 -11.37
C GLU A 315 -2.36 4.28 -9.83
N ARG A 316 -3.54 4.77 -9.41
CA ARG A 316 -3.94 4.96 -8.01
C ARG A 316 -4.82 3.85 -7.49
N ALA A 317 -5.70 3.30 -8.30
CA ALA A 317 -6.56 2.19 -7.89
C ALA A 317 -6.97 1.36 -9.10
N THR A 318 -7.20 0.07 -8.89
CA THR A 318 -7.57 -0.88 -9.93
C THR A 318 -8.64 -1.82 -9.41
N HIS A 319 -9.63 -2.08 -10.24
CA HIS A 319 -10.69 -3.03 -10.00
C HIS A 319 -10.83 -3.94 -11.23
N THR A 320 -10.56 -5.23 -11.03
CA THR A 320 -10.66 -6.27 -12.04
C THR A 320 -11.87 -7.15 -11.75
N GLN A 321 -12.70 -7.33 -12.77
CA GLN A 321 -13.83 -8.26 -12.79
C GLN A 321 -13.49 -9.39 -13.78
N LYS A 322 -13.66 -10.64 -13.36
CA LYS A 322 -13.53 -11.83 -14.21
C LYS A 322 -14.73 -12.75 -14.02
N THR A 323 -15.53 -12.92 -15.06
CA THR A 323 -16.68 -13.83 -15.10
C THR A 323 -16.29 -15.08 -15.87
N ILE A 324 -16.33 -16.23 -15.18
CA ILE A 324 -16.11 -17.54 -15.78
C ILE A 324 -17.47 -18.24 -15.88
N GLN A 325 -17.84 -18.64 -17.09
CA GLN A 325 -18.99 -19.51 -17.32
C GLN A 325 -18.48 -20.95 -17.34
N THR A 326 -18.89 -21.76 -16.37
CA THR A 326 -18.57 -23.18 -16.36
C THR A 326 -19.80 -23.93 -16.85
N GLY A 327 -19.67 -24.62 -17.99
CA GLY A 327 -20.69 -25.58 -18.41
C GLY A 327 -20.66 -26.77 -17.46
N ILE A 328 -21.82 -27.14 -16.91
CA ILE A 328 -22.01 -28.41 -16.21
C ILE A 328 -22.25 -29.50 -17.25
#